data_AF-A0A2D9Z5F1-F1
#
_entry.id   AF-A0A2D9Z5F1-F1
#
_cell.length_a   1.000
_cell.length_b   1.000
_cell.length_c   1.000
_cell.angle_alpha   90.00
_cell.angle_beta   90.00
_cell.angle_gamma   90.00
#
_symmetry.space_group_name_H-M   'P 1'
#
loop_
_entity.id
_entity.type
_entity.pdbx_description
1 polymer ?
#
loop_
_entity_poly.entity_id
_entity_poly.type
_entity_poly.pdbx_seq_one_letter_code
_entity_poly.pdbx_strand_id
1 'polypeptide(L)'
;MSRLNSVLDSRSFLWAALFLGWVGVVHAHPVSLTDAVLDVREDSSRFKLSITVEDLVLYYELKANKEFRFEESEIKKAAASHRAFLEQRLQFLDQTGKPIPLNYQGVDVTAVPAEGVLQTELKARWLTYQWTVQSGARPNYLTVSQEFGELQPATMDCMFLQNGFLLEKTKQLVSGQVYSLELDWENPPTKRPDLAALKEAKQRQLRDRLGIASYSSLYSFLYLSGRELRHEILIPVLTLQEWFGIEREDPDFLSVSEQERVADQVFDLILKNRVEINGEEVEPTLARVNFFGLDIRDFALNKPPEKISIYQARIGLIAVYKPQEYPVESIKMHWNSYNKYAPMLRSTVLVGKQTPFGHFFVEDAPIFEFQLPKSKNERRAPVRIAIKDRKVNSSDALRIADAVIERVYTSVNQEDPRARYRQLADLVMVFSSSSLFMHLEKSLKMAEQGGSIMSVHSTKVTDVNYQHTGNQLVMELSWEVVGSVEHWGHIHTRRDSFQGSLTLEPNRGRWVIVSFGPKDQVRHPIKTRVRY
;
A
#
# COMPACT_ATOMS: atom_id res chain seq x y z
N MET A 1 79.45 7.57 12.48
CA MET A 1 79.17 8.82 13.24
C MET A 1 77.99 8.49 14.16
N SER A 2 78.20 8.15 15.44
CA SER A 2 78.58 9.02 16.59
C SER A 2 77.38 9.79 17.16
N ARG A 3 76.98 9.69 18.44
CA ARG A 3 77.38 8.91 19.65
C ARG A 3 76.13 8.86 20.60
N LEU A 4 75.86 7.81 21.41
CA LEU A 4 76.23 7.66 22.86
C LEU A 4 76.13 8.97 23.69
N ASN A 5 75.69 9.11 24.96
CA ASN A 5 75.30 8.25 26.11
C ASN A 5 74.77 9.21 27.25
N SER A 6 74.26 8.85 28.45
CA SER A 6 73.56 7.66 29.04
C SER A 6 73.35 7.84 30.58
N VAL A 7 72.49 7.01 31.22
CA VAL A 7 72.65 6.46 32.62
C VAL A 7 72.13 7.22 33.89
N LEU A 8 71.59 6.43 34.84
CA LEU A 8 71.08 6.66 36.24
C LEU A 8 69.77 7.48 36.40
N ASP A 9 68.65 7.02 36.98
CA ASP A 9 68.31 6.16 38.16
C ASP A 9 68.00 6.95 39.45
N SER A 10 66.73 6.93 39.92
CA SER A 10 66.37 6.58 41.31
C SER A 10 64.86 6.78 41.65
N ARG A 11 64.24 5.67 42.05
CA ARG A 11 63.33 5.48 43.21
C ARG A 11 62.10 6.40 43.44
N SER A 12 60.94 5.73 43.42
CA SER A 12 59.79 5.90 44.35
C SER A 12 58.92 7.17 44.27
N PHE A 13 57.60 7.03 44.09
CA PHE A 13 56.64 6.99 45.22
C PHE A 13 55.20 6.70 44.77
N LEU A 14 54.53 5.89 45.60
CA LEU A 14 53.10 5.56 45.77
C LEU A 14 51.99 6.14 44.87
N TRP A 15 51.06 5.23 44.59
CA TRP A 15 49.65 5.47 44.27
C TRP A 15 48.95 6.43 45.26
N ALA A 16 48.28 7.45 44.73
CA ALA A 16 47.02 7.98 45.26
C ALA A 16 46.40 8.99 44.26
N ALA A 17 45.25 8.65 43.68
CA ALA A 17 44.36 9.61 43.04
C ALA A 17 42.93 9.30 43.50
N LEU A 18 42.24 10.30 44.06
CA LEU A 18 41.02 10.11 44.83
C LEU A 18 39.84 9.67 43.95
N PHE A 19 39.01 8.77 44.50
CA PHE A 19 37.59 8.73 44.15
C PHE A 19 36.96 10.08 44.51
N LEU A 20 36.44 10.78 43.51
CA LEU A 20 35.53 11.92 43.68
C LEU A 20 34.37 11.73 42.70
N GLY A 21 33.15 11.86 43.20
CA GLY A 21 32.00 11.15 42.66
C GLY A 21 31.54 11.62 41.27
N TRP A 22 31.26 10.65 40.41
CA TRP A 22 30.24 10.77 39.37
C TRP A 22 29.03 9.94 39.79
N VAL A 23 27.99 10.61 40.30
CA VAL A 23 26.65 10.00 40.46
C VAL A 23 25.98 10.02 39.10
N GLY A 24 26.41 9.11 38.22
CA GLY A 24 25.73 8.81 36.97
C GLY A 24 24.70 7.71 37.19
N VAL A 25 23.53 8.04 37.77
CA VAL A 25 22.39 7.11 37.78
C VAL A 25 21.63 7.24 36.47
N VAL A 26 22.16 6.55 35.48
CA VAL A 26 21.47 6.06 34.28
C VAL A 26 21.87 4.59 34.16
N HIS A 27 21.12 3.83 33.35
CA HIS A 27 21.37 2.48 32.83
C HIS A 27 20.49 1.33 33.37
N ALA A 28 19.58 0.94 32.46
CA ALA A 28 19.20 -0.44 32.09
C ALA A 28 17.94 -1.09 32.69
N HIS A 29 17.00 -1.41 31.79
CA HIS A 29 15.95 -2.42 31.95
C HIS A 29 16.19 -3.60 31.01
N PRO A 30 16.50 -4.81 31.50
CA PRO A 30 16.57 -6.00 30.65
C PRO A 30 15.18 -6.62 30.46
N VAL A 31 14.57 -6.42 29.29
CA VAL A 31 13.41 -7.16 28.74
C VAL A 31 12.12 -7.10 29.57
N SER A 32 11.17 -6.25 29.16
CA SER A 32 9.77 -6.36 29.57
C SER A 32 8.94 -6.89 28.40
N LEU A 33 8.48 -8.15 28.52
CA LEU A 33 7.51 -8.77 27.63
C LEU A 33 6.15 -8.70 28.33
N THR A 34 5.19 -8.01 27.69
CA THR A 34 3.86 -7.75 28.25
C THR A 34 2.80 -8.50 27.46
N ASP A 35 1.85 -9.12 28.14
CA ASP A 35 0.80 -9.93 27.53
C ASP A 35 -0.50 -9.12 27.45
N ALA A 36 -1.04 -8.91 26.24
CA ALA A 36 -2.21 -8.08 26.03
C ALA A 36 -3.37 -8.86 25.39
N VAL A 37 -4.61 -8.52 25.78
CA VAL A 37 -5.83 -9.05 25.16
C VAL A 37 -6.79 -7.92 24.86
N LEU A 38 -7.15 -7.76 23.59
CA LEU A 38 -8.15 -6.82 23.11
C LEU A 38 -9.35 -7.59 22.56
N ASP A 39 -10.49 -7.52 23.25
CA ASP A 39 -11.73 -8.21 22.91
C ASP A 39 -12.81 -7.21 22.50
N VAL A 40 -13.03 -7.08 21.20
CA VAL A 40 -13.97 -6.13 20.61
C VAL A 40 -15.39 -6.69 20.63
N ARG A 41 -16.32 -5.96 21.27
CA ARG A 41 -17.76 -6.25 21.30
C ARG A 41 -18.53 -5.17 20.57
N GLU A 42 -19.85 -5.36 20.42
CA GLU A 42 -20.71 -4.41 19.69
C GLU A 42 -20.67 -3.00 20.27
N ASP A 43 -20.77 -2.83 21.59
CA ASP A 43 -20.89 -1.49 22.21
C ASP A 43 -19.59 -0.96 22.86
N SER A 44 -18.68 -1.86 23.25
CA SER A 44 -17.41 -1.49 23.89
C SER A 44 -16.39 -2.61 23.79
N SER A 45 -15.11 -2.26 23.67
CA SER A 45 -14.02 -3.25 23.64
C SER A 45 -13.42 -3.40 25.04
N ARG A 46 -13.03 -4.62 25.42
CA ARG A 46 -12.35 -4.92 26.68
C ARG A 46 -10.87 -5.07 26.42
N PHE A 47 -10.05 -4.30 27.13
CA PHE A 47 -8.60 -4.39 27.04
C PHE A 47 -8.03 -4.89 28.37
N LYS A 48 -7.13 -5.87 28.30
CA LYS A 48 -6.33 -6.34 29.43
C LYS A 48 -4.85 -6.25 29.06
N LEU A 49 -4.03 -5.80 29.99
CA LEU A 49 -2.58 -5.83 29.88
C LEU A 49 -2.00 -6.46 31.15
N SER A 50 -1.16 -7.47 30.97
CA SER A 50 -0.48 -8.19 32.03
C SER A 50 1.00 -7.85 32.00
N ILE A 51 1.55 -7.51 33.17
CA ILE A 51 2.98 -7.32 33.41
C ILE A 51 3.43 -8.25 34.54
N THR A 52 4.73 -8.45 34.70
CA THR A 52 5.26 -9.20 35.85
C THR A 52 5.44 -8.29 37.07
N VAL A 53 5.58 -8.89 38.27
CA VAL A 53 5.98 -8.12 39.46
C VAL A 53 7.43 -7.65 39.36
N GLU A 54 8.27 -8.32 38.56
CA GLU A 54 9.64 -7.87 38.26
C GLU A 54 9.66 -6.49 37.62
N ASP A 55 8.76 -6.22 36.67
CA ASP A 55 8.67 -4.92 35.98
C ASP A 55 8.47 -3.77 36.98
N LEU A 56 7.61 -3.96 37.98
CA LEU A 56 7.39 -2.97 39.04
C LEU A 56 8.59 -2.85 39.98
N VAL A 57 9.21 -3.97 40.37
CA VAL A 57 10.38 -3.97 41.25
C VAL A 57 11.55 -3.23 40.60
N LEU A 58 11.78 -3.45 39.32
CA LEU A 58 12.85 -2.77 38.57
C LEU A 58 12.51 -1.29 38.33
N TYR A 59 11.29 -0.97 37.87
CA TYR A 59 10.92 0.40 37.48
C TYR A 59 10.76 1.35 38.69
N TYR A 60 10.25 0.86 39.82
CA TYR A 60 10.13 1.65 41.05
C TYR A 60 11.28 1.42 42.04
N GLU A 61 12.32 0.71 41.59
CA GLU A 61 13.48 0.30 42.38
C GLU A 61 13.14 -0.25 43.79
N LEU A 62 12.06 -1.02 43.89
CA LEU A 62 11.59 -1.54 45.17
C LEU A 62 12.71 -2.34 45.86
N LYS A 63 12.76 -2.29 47.20
CA LYS A 63 13.79 -2.99 47.98
C LYS A 63 13.19 -4.21 48.66
N ALA A 64 13.90 -5.33 48.59
CA ALA A 64 13.54 -6.51 49.35
C ALA A 64 13.83 -6.32 50.84
N ASN A 65 13.05 -6.98 51.69
CA ASN A 65 13.32 -7.12 53.13
C ASN A 65 14.47 -8.13 53.38
N LYS A 66 14.74 -8.43 54.66
CA LYS A 66 15.87 -9.30 55.05
C LYS A 66 15.67 -10.77 54.62
N GLU A 67 14.43 -11.13 54.38
CA GLU A 67 13.94 -12.44 53.93
C GLU A 67 13.90 -12.55 52.39
N PHE A 68 14.47 -11.56 51.67
CA PHE A 68 14.49 -11.45 50.21
C PHE A 68 13.09 -11.38 49.58
N ARG A 69 12.12 -10.82 50.30
CA ARG A 69 10.75 -10.59 49.83
C ARG A 69 10.45 -9.11 49.60
N PHE A 70 9.61 -8.84 48.61
CA PHE A 70 9.05 -7.53 48.30
C PHE A 70 7.66 -7.42 48.91
N GLU A 71 7.47 -6.44 49.79
CA GLU A 71 6.24 -6.28 50.59
C GLU A 71 4.99 -6.06 49.72
N GLU A 72 3.89 -6.72 50.10
CA GLU A 72 2.61 -6.66 49.37
C GLU A 72 2.10 -5.22 49.20
N SER A 73 2.27 -4.40 50.25
CA SER A 73 1.85 -2.99 50.26
C SER A 73 2.62 -2.12 49.26
N GLU A 74 3.94 -2.29 49.17
CA GLU A 74 4.76 -1.53 48.23
C GLU A 74 4.55 -2.00 46.78
N ILE A 75 4.32 -3.31 46.54
CA ILE A 75 3.92 -3.81 45.22
C ILE A 75 2.56 -3.23 44.80
N LYS A 76 1.55 -3.24 45.68
CA LYS A 76 0.22 -2.66 45.38
C LYS A 76 0.28 -1.16 45.10
N LYS A 77 1.11 -0.42 45.84
CA LYS A 77 1.36 1.01 45.66
C LYS A 77 2.09 1.30 44.34
N ALA A 78 3.13 0.52 44.02
CA ALA A 78 3.82 0.58 42.73
C ALA A 78 2.86 0.28 41.56
N ALA A 79 2.01 -0.74 41.68
CA ALA A 79 1.01 -1.09 40.67
C ALA A 79 0.01 0.06 40.43
N ALA A 80 -0.48 0.69 41.51
CA ALA A 80 -1.34 1.86 41.40
C ALA A 80 -0.63 3.05 40.72
N SER A 81 0.66 3.28 41.00
CA SER A 81 1.48 4.29 40.31
C SER A 81 1.75 3.95 38.84
N HIS A 82 1.91 2.67 38.50
CA HIS A 82 2.25 2.22 37.15
C HIS A 82 1.09 2.32 36.16
N ARG A 83 -0.15 2.35 36.66
CA ARG A 83 -1.33 2.65 35.83
C ARG A 83 -1.13 3.90 34.97
N ALA A 84 -0.59 4.99 35.55
CA ALA A 84 -0.38 6.25 34.82
C ALA A 84 0.69 6.13 33.73
N PHE A 85 1.76 5.35 33.98
CA PHE A 85 2.78 5.05 32.97
C PHE A 85 2.18 4.30 31.77
N LEU A 86 1.32 3.31 32.03
CA LEU A 86 0.64 2.51 31.00
C LEU A 86 -0.38 3.34 30.22
N GLU A 87 -1.25 4.10 30.90
CA GLU A 87 -2.28 4.94 30.25
C GLU A 87 -1.69 6.07 29.40
N GLN A 88 -0.49 6.55 29.71
CA GLN A 88 0.23 7.55 28.90
C GLN A 88 0.91 6.97 27.65
N ARG A 89 1.20 5.66 27.64
CA ARG A 89 1.98 4.99 26.57
C ARG A 89 1.17 3.97 25.77
N LEU A 90 -0.10 3.76 26.12
CA LEU A 90 -1.06 3.01 25.33
C LEU A 90 -1.92 3.97 24.52
N GLN A 91 -1.97 3.77 23.21
CA GLN A 91 -2.81 4.56 22.32
C GLN A 91 -3.80 3.65 21.58
N PHE A 92 -5.06 4.05 21.58
CA PHE A 92 -6.14 3.43 20.81
C PHE A 92 -6.77 4.49 19.92
N LEU A 93 -6.95 4.19 18.63
CA LEU A 93 -7.53 5.14 17.67
C LEU A 93 -8.75 4.54 16.97
N ASP A 94 -9.76 5.37 16.70
CA ASP A 94 -10.92 5.02 15.88
C ASP A 94 -10.59 4.95 14.38
N GLN A 95 -11.55 4.59 13.53
CA GLN A 95 -11.35 4.49 12.08
C GLN A 95 -10.97 5.82 11.38
N THR A 96 -11.05 6.96 12.07
CA THR A 96 -10.65 8.29 11.60
C THR A 96 -9.32 8.76 12.19
N GLY A 97 -8.71 7.92 13.05
CA GLY A 97 -7.46 8.20 13.73
C GLY A 97 -7.60 9.07 14.98
N LYS A 98 -8.81 9.24 15.52
CA LYS A 98 -9.01 9.99 16.77
C LYS A 98 -8.74 9.10 17.98
N PRO A 99 -8.08 9.62 19.04
CA PRO A 99 -7.88 8.88 20.28
C PRO A 99 -9.18 8.41 20.94
N ILE A 100 -9.21 7.15 21.36
CA ILE A 100 -10.29 6.54 22.12
C ILE A 100 -9.88 6.46 23.60
N PRO A 101 -10.69 7.00 24.54
CA PRO A 101 -10.33 6.99 25.95
C PRO A 101 -10.35 5.59 26.57
N LEU A 102 -9.42 5.37 27.49
CA LEU A 102 -9.30 4.19 28.32
C LEU A 102 -10.02 4.36 29.66
N ASN A 103 -11.10 3.59 29.88
CA ASN A 103 -11.85 3.61 31.14
C ASN A 103 -11.36 2.48 32.05
N TYR A 104 -10.46 2.79 32.99
CA TYR A 104 -9.89 1.82 33.93
C TYR A 104 -10.97 1.12 34.78
N GLN A 105 -10.86 -0.21 34.86
CA GLN A 105 -11.77 -1.09 35.61
C GLN A 105 -11.12 -1.67 36.87
N GLY A 106 -9.78 -1.69 36.94
CA GLY A 106 -9.03 -2.24 38.07
C GLY A 106 -7.73 -2.93 37.63
N VAL A 107 -6.97 -3.38 38.63
CA VAL A 107 -5.80 -4.24 38.47
C VAL A 107 -5.99 -5.49 39.32
N ASP A 108 -5.80 -6.65 38.71
CA ASP A 108 -5.76 -7.91 39.42
C ASP A 108 -4.36 -8.10 40.03
N VAL A 109 -4.31 -8.14 41.36
CA VAL A 109 -3.11 -8.32 42.18
C VAL A 109 -3.13 -9.64 42.94
N THR A 110 -4.04 -10.57 42.63
CA THR A 110 -4.20 -11.85 43.35
C THR A 110 -2.98 -12.76 43.30
N ALA A 111 -2.06 -12.55 42.34
CA ALA A 111 -0.78 -13.25 42.28
C ALA A 111 0.23 -12.80 43.37
N VAL A 112 0.00 -11.67 44.03
CA VAL A 112 0.84 -11.12 45.11
C VAL A 112 0.36 -11.68 46.45
N PRO A 113 1.17 -12.48 47.17
CA PRO A 113 0.79 -13.05 48.45
C PRO A 113 0.97 -12.01 49.58
N ALA A 114 0.23 -12.19 50.69
CA ALA A 114 0.21 -11.25 51.81
C ALA A 114 1.57 -11.13 52.52
N GLU A 115 2.36 -12.21 52.54
CA GLU A 115 3.73 -12.24 53.07
C GLU A 115 4.79 -11.63 52.14
N GLY A 116 4.40 -11.10 50.98
CA GLY A 116 5.30 -10.50 49.99
C GLY A 116 5.94 -11.51 49.03
N VAL A 117 6.32 -11.05 47.84
CA VAL A 117 6.85 -11.89 46.74
C VAL A 117 8.35 -12.12 46.92
N LEU A 118 8.81 -13.37 46.87
CA LEU A 118 10.25 -13.69 46.86
C LEU A 118 10.94 -13.19 45.58
N GLN A 119 12.19 -12.73 45.69
CA GLN A 119 12.98 -12.27 44.54
C GLN A 119 13.06 -13.27 43.38
N THR A 120 13.06 -14.58 43.68
CA THR A 120 13.08 -15.67 42.69
C THR A 120 11.74 -15.89 41.99
N GLU A 121 10.64 -15.35 42.50
CA GLU A 121 9.28 -15.54 41.96
C GLU A 121 8.80 -14.37 41.08
N LEU A 122 9.52 -13.24 41.06
CA LEU A 122 9.07 -11.99 40.43
C LEU A 122 8.60 -12.15 38.97
N LYS A 123 9.31 -12.98 38.19
CA LYS A 123 9.00 -13.31 36.78
C LYS A 123 7.77 -14.22 36.59
N ALA A 124 7.37 -14.94 37.63
CA ALA A 124 6.25 -15.88 37.60
C ALA A 124 4.94 -15.28 38.15
N ARG A 125 5.02 -14.14 38.85
CA ARG A 125 3.85 -13.42 39.38
C ARG A 125 3.45 -12.32 38.39
N TRP A 126 2.19 -12.36 37.95
CA TRP A 126 1.64 -11.44 36.96
C TRP A 126 0.57 -10.53 37.58
N LEU A 127 0.50 -9.29 37.09
CA LEU A 127 -0.46 -8.27 37.47
C LEU A 127 -1.25 -7.87 36.22
N THR A 128 -2.58 -8.02 36.24
CA THR A 128 -3.42 -7.77 35.06
C THR A 128 -4.25 -6.51 35.23
N TYR A 129 -3.88 -5.45 34.53
CA TYR A 129 -4.65 -4.21 34.42
C TYR A 129 -5.80 -4.40 33.42
N GLN A 130 -6.94 -3.77 33.69
CA GLN A 130 -8.16 -3.93 32.91
C GLN A 130 -8.77 -2.56 32.58
N TRP A 131 -9.16 -2.37 31.32
CA TRP A 131 -9.84 -1.17 30.83
C TRP A 131 -11.00 -1.55 29.91
N THR A 132 -11.99 -0.66 29.85
CA THR A 132 -12.97 -0.62 28.77
C THR A 132 -12.55 0.48 27.78
N VAL A 133 -12.42 0.11 26.51
CA VAL A 133 -12.11 1.02 25.39
C VAL A 133 -13.44 1.42 24.74
N GLN A 134 -13.75 2.71 24.72
CA GLN A 134 -15.03 3.24 24.22
C GLN A 134 -15.07 3.34 22.69
N SER A 135 -14.94 2.20 22.02
CA SER A 135 -14.77 2.10 20.55
C SER A 135 -16.02 2.41 19.71
N GLY A 136 -17.13 2.83 20.33
CA GLY A 136 -18.40 3.07 19.67
C GLY A 136 -19.12 1.78 19.26
N ALA A 137 -20.30 1.94 18.66
CA ALA A 137 -21.13 0.83 18.20
C ALA A 137 -20.61 0.23 16.89
N ARG A 138 -20.24 -1.06 16.90
CA ARG A 138 -19.74 -1.84 15.75
C ARG A 138 -18.67 -1.12 14.91
N PRO A 139 -17.50 -0.77 15.49
CA PRO A 139 -16.41 -0.12 14.76
C PRO A 139 -15.90 -1.02 13.63
N ASN A 140 -15.71 -0.49 12.41
CA ASN A 140 -15.12 -1.26 11.31
C ASN A 140 -13.62 -1.49 11.50
N TYR A 141 -12.95 -0.54 12.15
CA TYR A 141 -11.53 -0.58 12.46
C TYR A 141 -11.27 -0.13 13.90
N LEU A 142 -10.25 -0.72 14.51
CA LEU A 142 -9.70 -0.31 15.80
C LEU A 142 -8.17 -0.40 15.72
N THR A 143 -7.49 0.72 15.97
CA THR A 143 -6.02 0.77 15.96
C THR A 143 -5.48 0.78 17.38
N VAL A 144 -4.37 0.08 17.59
CA VAL A 144 -3.62 0.04 18.85
C VAL A 144 -2.12 0.26 18.59
N SER A 145 -1.47 0.99 19.48
CA SER A 145 -0.02 1.25 19.53
C SER A 145 0.43 1.30 20.99
N GLN A 146 1.73 1.09 21.20
CA GLN A 146 2.37 1.20 22.51
C GLN A 146 3.73 1.91 22.39
N GLU A 147 4.09 2.72 23.39
CA GLU A 147 5.38 3.44 23.48
C GLU A 147 6.16 3.09 24.77
N PHE A 148 6.20 1.79 25.10
CA PHE A 148 7.00 1.25 26.19
C PHE A 148 8.48 1.16 25.79
N GLY A 149 9.40 1.16 26.76
CA GLY A 149 10.81 0.83 26.51
C GLY A 149 11.67 1.93 25.90
N GLU A 150 11.50 3.20 26.30
CA GLU A 150 12.25 4.37 25.78
C GLU A 150 13.79 4.21 25.77
N LEU A 151 14.35 3.39 26.66
CA LEU A 151 15.80 3.14 26.78
C LEU A 151 16.25 1.72 26.37
N GLN A 152 15.31 0.77 26.25
CA GLN A 152 15.57 -0.66 26.03
C GLN A 152 14.33 -1.32 25.38
N PRO A 153 14.48 -2.22 24.39
CA PRO A 153 13.34 -2.78 23.66
C PRO A 153 12.32 -3.48 24.57
N ALA A 154 11.06 -3.00 24.52
CA ALA A 154 9.91 -3.64 25.15
C ALA A 154 8.94 -4.17 24.07
N THR A 155 8.33 -5.32 24.34
CA THR A 155 7.39 -5.98 23.43
C THR A 155 6.05 -6.23 24.11
N MET A 156 4.97 -6.01 23.36
CA MET A 156 3.60 -6.33 23.78
C MET A 156 3.01 -7.39 22.86
N ASP A 157 2.81 -8.60 23.39
CA ASP A 157 2.20 -9.71 22.67
C ASP A 157 0.67 -9.60 22.79
N CYS A 158 0.04 -9.02 21.76
CA CYS A 158 -1.39 -8.69 21.76
C CYS A 158 -2.23 -9.74 21.03
N MET A 159 -3.20 -10.31 21.75
CA MET A 159 -4.22 -11.22 21.23
C MET A 159 -5.52 -10.45 20.91
N PHE A 160 -5.94 -10.50 19.64
CA PHE A 160 -7.15 -9.83 19.16
C PHE A 160 -8.34 -10.79 19.06
N LEU A 161 -9.42 -10.45 19.75
CA LEU A 161 -10.69 -11.18 19.73
C LEU A 161 -11.82 -10.27 19.21
N GLN A 162 -12.80 -10.86 18.53
CA GLN A 162 -14.12 -10.26 18.31
C GLN A 162 -15.15 -11.18 18.95
N ASN A 163 -16.00 -10.62 19.82
CA ASN A 163 -16.99 -11.37 20.57
C ASN A 163 -16.41 -12.57 21.39
N GLY A 164 -15.14 -12.49 21.80
CA GLY A 164 -14.42 -13.54 22.52
C GLY A 164 -13.81 -14.63 21.63
N PHE A 165 -13.96 -14.55 20.30
CA PHE A 165 -13.33 -15.46 19.35
C PHE A 165 -12.08 -14.86 18.71
N LEU A 166 -11.03 -15.66 18.60
CA LEU A 166 -9.74 -15.25 18.05
C LEU A 166 -9.87 -14.86 16.57
N LEU A 167 -9.54 -13.61 16.25
CA LEU A 167 -9.53 -13.09 14.88
C LEU A 167 -8.33 -13.62 14.09
N GLU A 168 -7.16 -13.61 14.69
CA GLU A 168 -5.90 -13.99 14.06
C GLU A 168 -4.82 -14.39 15.08
N LYS A 169 -3.64 -14.77 14.61
CA LYS A 169 -2.51 -15.03 15.51
C LYS A 169 -2.11 -13.76 16.28
N THR A 170 -1.76 -13.93 17.56
CA THR A 170 -1.14 -12.92 18.43
C THR A 170 -0.08 -12.11 17.67
N LYS A 171 -0.10 -10.79 17.84
CA LYS A 171 0.89 -9.88 17.25
C LYS A 171 1.76 -9.30 18.33
N GLN A 172 3.06 -9.46 18.15
CA GLN A 172 4.05 -8.71 18.90
C GLN A 172 4.11 -7.29 18.35
N LEU A 173 3.90 -6.31 19.22
CA LEU A 173 4.02 -4.88 18.93
C LEU A 173 5.25 -4.34 19.66
N VAL A 174 6.19 -3.75 18.91
CA VAL A 174 7.32 -2.99 19.48
C VAL A 174 6.92 -1.53 19.73
N SER A 175 7.77 -0.80 20.46
CA SER A 175 7.58 0.63 20.73
C SER A 175 7.37 1.44 19.43
N GLY A 176 6.33 2.28 19.40
CA GLY A 176 5.91 3.07 18.24
C GLY A 176 5.27 2.28 17.09
N GLN A 177 5.16 0.94 17.19
CA GLN A 177 4.52 0.15 16.14
C GLN A 177 2.99 0.24 16.23
N VAL A 178 2.40 0.80 15.18
CA VAL A 178 0.94 0.88 15.02
C VAL A 178 0.39 -0.41 14.42
N TYR A 179 -0.73 -0.90 14.97
CA TYR A 179 -1.48 -2.03 14.45
C TYR A 179 -2.97 -1.74 14.31
N SER A 180 -3.50 -1.88 13.10
CA SER A 180 -4.91 -1.62 12.79
C SER A 180 -5.65 -2.94 12.54
N LEU A 181 -6.63 -3.22 13.41
CA LEU A 181 -7.54 -4.35 13.30
C LEU A 181 -8.74 -3.96 12.42
N GLU A 182 -9.15 -4.86 11.53
CA GLU A 182 -10.41 -4.76 10.76
C GLU A 182 -11.42 -5.76 11.35
N LEU A 183 -12.68 -5.34 11.44
CA LEU A 183 -13.74 -6.06 12.12
C LEU A 183 -14.90 -6.33 11.16
N ASP A 184 -15.17 -7.61 10.89
CA ASP A 184 -16.30 -8.03 10.06
C ASP A 184 -17.55 -8.20 10.95
N TRP A 185 -18.54 -7.33 10.77
CA TRP A 185 -19.83 -7.41 11.48
C TRP A 185 -20.92 -8.10 10.67
N GLU A 186 -20.68 -8.41 9.40
CA GLU A 186 -21.59 -9.20 8.56
C GLU A 186 -21.34 -10.71 8.76
N ASN A 187 -20.07 -11.12 8.86
CA ASN A 187 -19.63 -12.50 9.04
C ASN A 187 -18.62 -12.65 10.20
N PRO A 188 -18.95 -12.21 11.43
CA PRO A 188 -18.04 -12.27 12.57
C PRO A 188 -17.63 -13.72 12.91
N PRO A 189 -16.47 -13.94 13.56
CA PRO A 189 -16.08 -15.26 14.03
C PRO A 189 -17.08 -15.77 15.08
N THR A 190 -17.66 -16.96 14.84
CA THR A 190 -18.70 -17.57 15.69
C THR A 190 -18.23 -18.82 16.44
N LYS A 191 -17.00 -19.27 16.20
CA LYS A 191 -16.39 -20.45 16.81
C LYS A 191 -14.88 -20.29 16.81
N ARG A 192 -14.18 -20.98 17.73
CA ARG A 192 -12.70 -21.04 17.71
C ARG A 192 -12.27 -21.67 16.39
N PRO A 193 -11.56 -20.95 15.51
CA PRO A 193 -11.19 -21.50 14.21
C PRO A 193 -10.05 -22.51 14.37
N ASP A 194 -10.10 -23.60 13.61
CA ASP A 194 -8.98 -24.52 13.52
C ASP A 194 -7.83 -23.93 12.67
N LEU A 195 -6.69 -24.62 12.64
CA LEU A 195 -5.49 -24.12 11.95
C LEU A 195 -5.65 -24.05 10.42
N ALA A 196 -6.53 -24.86 9.81
CA ALA A 196 -6.82 -24.80 8.38
C ALA A 196 -7.78 -23.64 8.08
N ALA A 197 -8.86 -23.50 8.86
CA ALA A 197 -9.79 -22.37 8.77
C ALA A 197 -9.09 -21.01 8.96
N LEU A 198 -8.16 -20.91 9.92
CA LEU A 198 -7.30 -19.72 10.09
C LEU A 198 -6.43 -19.44 8.87
N LYS A 199 -5.86 -20.48 8.24
CA LYS A 199 -5.05 -20.33 7.01
C LYS A 199 -5.91 -19.89 5.83
N GLU A 200 -7.09 -20.46 5.64
CA GLU A 200 -8.00 -20.12 4.55
C GLU A 200 -8.58 -18.70 4.72
N ALA A 201 -9.04 -18.34 5.91
CA ALA A 201 -9.52 -16.99 6.22
C ALA A 201 -8.39 -15.96 6.03
N LYS A 202 -7.19 -16.23 6.55
CA LYS A 202 -6.02 -15.37 6.33
C LYS A 202 -5.62 -15.29 4.86
N GLN A 203 -5.70 -16.37 4.09
CA GLN A 203 -5.44 -16.31 2.64
C GLN A 203 -6.52 -15.55 1.88
N ARG A 204 -7.79 -15.61 2.30
CA ARG A 204 -8.89 -14.81 1.75
C ARG A 204 -8.62 -13.33 2.03
N GLN A 205 -8.49 -12.94 3.29
CA GLN A 205 -8.11 -11.58 3.68
C GLN A 205 -6.83 -11.11 2.98
N LEU A 206 -5.77 -11.92 2.88
CA LEU A 206 -4.57 -11.53 2.15
C LEU A 206 -4.83 -11.32 0.65
N ARG A 207 -5.67 -12.11 -0.01
CA ARG A 207 -6.04 -11.84 -1.41
C ARG A 207 -6.82 -10.55 -1.52
N ASP A 208 -7.84 -10.38 -0.69
CA ASP A 208 -8.73 -9.22 -0.68
C ASP A 208 -7.97 -7.92 -0.32
N ARG A 209 -6.90 -8.05 0.48
CA ARG A 209 -5.94 -6.99 0.82
C ARG A 209 -4.65 -7.02 -0.03
N LEU A 210 -4.64 -7.55 -1.26
CA LEU A 210 -3.50 -7.38 -2.20
C LEU A 210 -2.14 -7.95 -1.73
N GLY A 211 -2.15 -8.93 -0.84
CA GLY A 211 -0.99 -9.45 -0.15
C GLY A 211 -0.50 -8.57 1.01
N ILE A 212 -1.16 -7.43 1.30
CA ILE A 212 -0.87 -6.52 2.42
C ILE A 212 -1.18 -7.25 3.73
N ALA A 213 -0.12 -7.82 4.31
CA ALA A 213 -0.18 -8.60 5.55
C ALA A 213 -0.08 -7.74 6.82
N SER A 214 0.38 -6.50 6.68
CA SER A 214 0.49 -5.50 7.75
C SER A 214 0.22 -4.10 7.18
N TYR A 215 -0.43 -3.24 7.95
CA TYR A 215 -0.55 -1.82 7.61
C TYR A 215 0.78 -1.06 7.74
N SER A 216 1.74 -1.57 8.53
CA SER A 216 3.04 -0.95 8.80
C SER A 216 4.18 -1.28 7.82
N SER A 217 3.99 -2.21 6.88
CA SER A 217 5.04 -2.59 5.90
C SER A 217 4.90 -1.84 4.58
N LEU A 218 6.00 -1.77 3.81
CA LEU A 218 6.03 -1.19 2.48
C LEU A 218 5.67 -2.24 1.42
N TYR A 219 4.85 -1.83 0.47
CA TYR A 219 4.39 -2.68 -0.62
C TYR A 219 4.54 -1.95 -1.94
N SER A 220 4.93 -2.66 -3.00
CA SER A 220 4.83 -2.13 -4.35
C SER A 220 4.29 -3.13 -5.37
N PHE A 221 3.89 -2.58 -6.52
CA PHE A 221 3.39 -3.31 -7.67
C PHE A 221 4.18 -2.83 -8.90
N LEU A 222 4.88 -3.76 -9.55
CA LEU A 222 5.69 -3.50 -10.74
C LEU A 222 4.96 -4.05 -11.97
N TYR A 223 4.37 -3.17 -12.77
CA TYR A 223 3.68 -3.55 -14.00
C TYR A 223 4.65 -3.46 -15.16
N LEU A 224 4.95 -4.62 -15.76
CA LEU A 224 5.88 -4.73 -16.88
C LEU A 224 5.07 -4.95 -18.16
N SER A 225 5.29 -4.08 -19.14
CA SER A 225 4.69 -4.15 -20.48
C SER A 225 5.68 -3.62 -21.50
N GLY A 226 5.48 -3.90 -22.79
CA GLY A 226 6.30 -3.32 -23.87
C GLY A 226 6.22 -1.79 -23.99
N ARG A 227 5.42 -1.12 -23.15
CA ARG A 227 5.17 0.34 -23.14
C ARG A 227 6.06 1.09 -22.15
N GLU A 228 6.13 0.57 -20.94
CA GLU A 228 6.63 1.26 -19.75
C GLU A 228 6.79 0.24 -18.62
N LEU A 229 7.68 0.57 -17.68
CA LEU A 229 7.57 0.10 -16.30
C LEU A 229 6.69 1.11 -15.56
N ARG A 230 5.63 0.63 -14.92
CA ARG A 230 4.90 1.43 -13.93
C ARG A 230 5.14 0.84 -12.54
N HIS A 231 5.65 1.66 -11.64
CA HIS A 231 5.90 1.32 -10.24
C HIS A 231 4.86 2.04 -9.37
N GLU A 232 4.00 1.26 -8.73
CA GLU A 232 3.02 1.76 -7.77
C GLU A 232 3.47 1.35 -6.36
N ILE A 233 3.70 2.30 -5.46
CA ILE A 233 4.23 2.04 -4.12
C ILE A 233 3.31 2.59 -3.03
N LEU A 234 3.09 1.80 -1.99
CA LEU A 234 2.33 2.14 -0.78
C LEU A 234 3.30 2.22 0.40
N ILE A 235 3.39 3.40 1.02
CA ILE A 235 4.29 3.67 2.15
C ILE A 235 3.48 4.25 3.32
N PRO A 236 3.59 3.69 4.55
CA PRO A 236 2.98 4.29 5.73
C PRO A 236 3.57 5.67 6.03
N VAL A 237 2.74 6.64 6.45
CA VAL A 237 3.21 8.02 6.68
C VAL A 237 4.25 8.10 7.80
N LEU A 238 4.12 7.28 8.86
CA LEU A 238 5.15 7.17 9.91
C LEU A 238 6.52 6.68 9.39
N THR A 239 6.55 5.82 8.36
CA THR A 239 7.81 5.34 7.76
C THR A 239 8.57 6.46 7.05
N LEU A 240 7.84 7.42 6.45
CA LEU A 240 8.42 8.58 5.76
C LEU A 240 9.09 9.55 6.73
N GLN A 241 8.55 9.70 7.94
CA GLN A 241 9.09 10.58 8.98
C GLN A 241 10.55 10.25 9.31
N GLU A 242 10.97 8.98 9.22
CA GLU A 242 12.37 8.55 9.43
C GLU A 242 13.31 8.86 8.26
N TRP A 243 12.80 9.08 7.04
CA TRP A 243 13.65 9.37 5.88
C TRP A 243 13.96 10.86 5.70
N PHE A 244 13.01 11.74 6.01
CA PHE A 244 13.17 13.18 5.77
C PHE A 244 12.49 14.08 6.82
N GLY A 245 11.85 13.51 7.85
CA GLY A 245 10.99 14.26 8.77
C GLY A 245 9.70 14.73 8.09
N ILE A 246 8.63 14.95 8.87
CA ILE A 246 7.42 15.60 8.36
C ILE A 246 7.06 16.70 9.34
N GLU A 247 7.19 17.95 8.89
CA GLU A 247 6.70 19.12 9.61
C GLU A 247 5.17 19.12 9.58
N ARG A 248 4.56 19.26 10.75
CA ARG A 248 3.10 19.27 10.92
C ARG A 248 2.68 20.34 11.93
N GLU A 249 1.58 21.04 11.66
CA GLU A 249 0.91 21.88 12.65
C GLU A 249 0.21 21.04 13.73
N ASP A 250 -0.34 19.89 13.34
CA ASP A 250 -0.99 18.91 14.21
C ASP A 250 -0.10 17.67 14.29
N PRO A 251 0.43 17.28 15.46
CA PRO A 251 1.39 16.18 15.56
C PRO A 251 0.82 14.83 15.11
N ASP A 252 -0.50 14.64 15.15
CA ASP A 252 -1.19 13.36 14.91
C ASP A 252 -1.80 13.24 13.49
N PHE A 253 -1.84 14.34 12.74
CA PHE A 253 -2.55 14.43 11.46
C PHE A 253 -1.77 15.19 10.38
N LEU A 254 -2.07 14.89 9.12
CA LEU A 254 -1.55 15.59 7.95
C LEU A 254 -2.69 16.31 7.22
N SER A 255 -2.63 17.64 7.18
CA SER A 255 -3.55 18.48 6.40
C SER A 255 -3.29 18.35 4.89
N VAL A 256 -4.21 18.87 4.08
CA VAL A 256 -4.12 18.79 2.61
C VAL A 256 -2.93 19.61 2.06
N SER A 257 -2.57 20.73 2.68
CA SER A 257 -1.41 21.54 2.25
C SER A 257 -0.06 20.94 2.68
N GLU A 258 -0.03 20.18 3.78
CA GLU A 258 1.15 19.38 4.17
C GLU A 258 1.32 18.15 3.27
N GLN A 259 0.22 17.53 2.85
CA GLN A 259 0.21 16.39 1.91
C GLN A 259 0.92 16.71 0.59
N GLU A 260 0.75 17.92 0.05
CA GLU A 260 1.45 18.36 -1.17
C GLU A 260 2.98 18.36 -0.99
N ARG A 261 3.48 18.92 0.13
CA ARG A 261 4.93 18.94 0.43
C ARG A 261 5.49 17.53 0.62
N VAL A 262 4.74 16.67 1.31
CA VAL A 262 5.14 15.26 1.51
C VAL A 262 5.13 14.49 0.17
N ALA A 263 4.21 14.80 -0.75
CA ALA A 263 4.16 14.17 -2.06
C ALA A 263 5.45 14.41 -2.87
N ASP A 264 5.97 15.65 -2.86
CA ASP A 264 7.21 16.02 -3.52
C ASP A 264 8.41 15.28 -2.90
N GLN A 265 8.54 15.29 -1.57
CA GLN A 265 9.60 14.57 -0.84
C GLN A 265 9.59 13.06 -1.10
N VAL A 266 8.41 12.46 -1.27
CA VAL A 266 8.27 11.04 -1.61
C VAL A 266 8.65 10.79 -3.06
N PHE A 267 8.40 11.72 -4.00
CA PHE A 267 8.89 11.57 -5.37
C PHE A 267 10.42 11.70 -5.44
N ASP A 268 11.03 12.60 -4.67
CA ASP A 268 12.49 12.70 -4.50
C ASP A 268 13.11 11.40 -3.95
N LEU A 269 12.38 10.68 -3.09
CA LEU A 269 12.80 9.35 -2.66
C LEU A 269 12.83 8.37 -3.85
N ILE A 270 11.80 8.38 -4.70
CA ILE A 270 11.73 7.49 -5.87
C ILE A 270 12.80 7.81 -6.91
N LEU A 271 13.13 9.09 -7.12
CA LEU A 271 14.21 9.52 -8.01
C LEU A 271 15.59 8.95 -7.62
N LYS A 272 15.83 8.63 -6.34
CA LYS A 272 17.07 7.97 -5.86
C LYS A 272 17.17 6.48 -6.22
N ASN A 273 16.08 5.87 -6.71
CA ASN A 273 16.02 4.43 -7.02
C ASN A 273 16.14 4.23 -8.53
N ARG A 274 17.38 3.95 -8.96
CA ARG A 274 17.81 3.86 -10.36
C ARG A 274 17.07 2.75 -11.12
N VAL A 275 16.60 3.06 -12.33
CA VAL A 275 15.99 2.11 -13.26
C VAL A 275 16.69 2.21 -14.61
N GLU A 276 17.04 1.06 -15.16
CA GLU A 276 17.45 0.90 -16.55
C GLU A 276 16.34 0.16 -17.31
N ILE A 277 16.04 0.62 -18.54
CA ILE A 277 15.19 -0.06 -19.50
C ILE A 277 15.99 -0.25 -20.79
N ASN A 278 16.01 -1.47 -21.32
CA ASN A 278 16.80 -1.83 -22.51
C ASN A 278 18.32 -1.55 -22.37
N GLY A 279 18.82 -1.42 -21.14
CA GLY A 279 20.21 -1.06 -20.83
C GLY A 279 20.48 0.45 -20.74
N GLU A 280 19.49 1.30 -20.98
CA GLU A 280 19.58 2.75 -20.79
C GLU A 280 18.92 3.18 -19.48
N GLU A 281 19.52 4.14 -18.79
CA GLU A 281 18.94 4.71 -17.57
C GLU A 281 17.72 5.58 -17.89
N VAL A 282 16.64 5.40 -17.14
CA VAL A 282 15.35 6.06 -17.35
C VAL A 282 14.87 6.68 -16.04
N GLU A 283 14.65 7.99 -16.05
CA GLU A 283 14.01 8.69 -14.94
C GLU A 283 12.49 8.45 -14.92
N PRO A 284 11.88 8.32 -13.72
CA PRO A 284 10.43 8.24 -13.60
C PRO A 284 9.76 9.57 -13.90
N THR A 285 8.53 9.49 -14.40
CA THR A 285 7.56 10.60 -14.36
C THR A 285 6.51 10.32 -13.30
N LEU A 286 6.14 11.34 -12.52
CA LEU A 286 5.10 11.22 -11.52
C LEU A 286 3.72 11.24 -12.19
N ALA A 287 2.97 10.15 -12.07
CA ALA A 287 1.62 10.05 -12.65
C ALA A 287 0.51 10.39 -11.66
N ARG A 288 0.68 10.02 -10.37
CA ARG A 288 -0.30 10.25 -9.29
C ARG A 288 0.35 10.12 -7.92
N VAL A 289 -0.08 10.94 -6.97
CA VAL A 289 0.11 10.73 -5.53
C VAL A 289 -1.23 10.90 -4.84
N ASN A 290 -1.59 9.97 -3.95
CA ASN A 290 -2.75 10.07 -3.09
C ASN A 290 -2.41 9.64 -1.67
N PHE A 291 -3.19 10.13 -0.72
CA PHE A 291 -3.17 9.70 0.66
C PHE A 291 -4.41 8.86 0.94
N PHE A 292 -4.24 7.80 1.72
CA PHE A 292 -5.25 6.78 1.99
C PHE A 292 -5.30 6.50 3.49
N GLY A 293 -6.51 6.40 4.05
CA GLY A 293 -6.74 5.90 5.41
C GLY A 293 -6.76 4.37 5.48
N LEU A 294 -7.50 3.81 6.44
CA LEU A 294 -7.60 2.36 6.62
C LEU A 294 -8.45 1.62 5.58
N ASP A 295 -9.48 2.27 5.00
CA ASP A 295 -10.35 1.58 4.02
C ASP A 295 -9.65 1.43 2.66
N ILE A 296 -8.98 0.29 2.47
CA ILE A 296 -8.28 -0.05 1.25
C ILE A 296 -9.19 -0.19 0.01
N ARG A 297 -10.52 -0.25 0.15
CA ARG A 297 -11.44 -0.26 -0.99
C ARG A 297 -11.42 1.09 -1.73
N ASP A 298 -10.93 2.12 -1.06
CA ASP A 298 -10.77 3.48 -1.56
C ASP A 298 -9.65 3.63 -2.62
N PHE A 299 -8.71 2.69 -2.70
CA PHE A 299 -7.67 2.65 -3.75
C PHE A 299 -8.26 2.72 -5.17
N ALA A 300 -9.50 2.28 -5.37
CA ALA A 300 -10.23 2.29 -6.63
C ALA A 300 -10.69 3.69 -7.10
N LEU A 301 -10.75 4.67 -6.21
CA LEU A 301 -11.34 5.98 -6.44
C LEU A 301 -10.29 7.09 -6.31
N ASN A 302 -10.54 8.22 -6.97
CA ASN A 302 -9.81 9.46 -6.71
C ASN A 302 -10.67 10.35 -5.82
N LYS A 303 -10.77 9.98 -4.54
CA LYS A 303 -11.41 10.85 -3.55
C LYS A 303 -10.68 12.20 -3.47
N PRO A 304 -11.40 13.29 -3.18
CA PRO A 304 -10.77 14.55 -2.80
C PRO A 304 -9.83 14.35 -1.61
N PRO A 305 -8.66 15.02 -1.58
CA PRO A 305 -7.78 15.01 -0.41
C PRO A 305 -8.52 15.52 0.84
N GLU A 306 -8.29 14.84 1.98
CA GLU A 306 -8.85 15.19 3.28
C GLU A 306 -7.78 15.11 4.37
N LYS A 307 -8.04 15.70 5.55
CA LYS A 307 -7.13 15.60 6.70
C LYS A 307 -7.10 14.15 7.20
N ILE A 308 -5.91 13.56 7.27
CA ILE A 308 -5.69 12.13 7.57
C ILE A 308 -4.77 11.95 8.79
N SER A 309 -5.00 10.90 9.59
CA SER A 309 -4.14 10.57 10.74
C SER A 309 -2.87 9.85 10.31
N ILE A 310 -1.71 10.30 10.78
CA ILE A 310 -0.41 9.75 10.36
C ILE A 310 -0.22 8.27 10.75
N TYR A 311 -0.86 7.85 11.85
CA TYR A 311 -0.75 6.50 12.41
C TYR A 311 -1.41 5.45 11.51
N GLN A 312 -2.44 5.86 10.78
CA GLN A 312 -3.27 4.99 9.94
C GLN A 312 -3.05 5.23 8.45
N ALA A 313 -2.49 6.39 8.09
CA ALA A 313 -2.36 6.83 6.72
C ALA A 313 -1.22 6.16 5.95
N ARG A 314 -1.45 6.05 4.64
CA ARG A 314 -0.46 5.66 3.65
C ARG A 314 -0.44 6.67 2.52
N ILE A 315 0.74 6.98 2.03
CA ILE A 315 0.88 7.57 0.70
C ILE A 315 0.91 6.43 -0.32
N GLY A 316 0.19 6.61 -1.42
CA GLY A 316 0.31 5.79 -2.61
C GLY A 316 0.79 6.63 -3.78
N LEU A 317 1.96 6.30 -4.32
CA LEU A 317 2.57 6.99 -5.44
C LEU A 317 2.62 6.07 -6.66
N ILE A 318 2.34 6.63 -7.84
CA ILE A 318 2.46 5.98 -9.15
C ILE A 318 3.54 6.68 -9.97
N ALA A 319 4.68 6.00 -10.17
CA ALA A 319 5.77 6.41 -11.03
C ALA A 319 5.73 5.63 -12.36
N VAL A 320 5.94 6.32 -13.47
CA VAL A 320 5.95 5.73 -14.82
C VAL A 320 7.29 6.00 -15.48
N TYR A 321 8.01 4.93 -15.81
CA TYR A 321 9.30 4.93 -16.49
C TYR A 321 9.07 4.50 -17.94
N LYS A 322 9.31 5.41 -18.89
CA LYS A 322 9.10 5.17 -20.33
C LYS A 322 10.45 5.01 -21.03
N PRO A 323 10.62 4.02 -21.91
CA PRO A 323 11.87 3.84 -22.62
C PRO A 323 12.10 4.97 -23.64
N GLN A 324 13.36 5.19 -24.01
CA GLN A 324 13.71 5.98 -25.19
C GLN A 324 13.35 5.20 -26.47
N GLU A 325 13.68 3.90 -26.51
CA GLU A 325 13.37 2.98 -27.61
C GLU A 325 12.30 1.94 -27.26
N TYR A 326 11.28 1.79 -28.11
CA TYR A 326 10.18 0.86 -27.93
C TYR A 326 10.33 -0.41 -28.80
N PRO A 327 9.89 -1.59 -28.33
CA PRO A 327 9.25 -1.83 -27.03
C PRO A 327 10.26 -1.94 -25.88
N VAL A 328 9.75 -1.92 -24.64
CA VAL A 328 10.48 -2.42 -23.47
C VAL A 328 10.77 -3.91 -23.68
N GLU A 329 12.05 -4.29 -23.78
CA GLU A 329 12.51 -5.67 -23.86
C GLU A 329 13.12 -6.15 -22.54
N SER A 330 13.87 -5.31 -21.82
CA SER A 330 14.46 -5.63 -20.52
C SER A 330 14.31 -4.48 -19.51
N ILE A 331 14.25 -4.83 -18.22
CA ILE A 331 14.16 -3.90 -17.10
C ILE A 331 15.17 -4.33 -16.03
N LYS A 332 15.88 -3.36 -15.47
CA LYS A 332 16.68 -3.50 -14.25
C LYS A 332 16.34 -2.37 -13.28
N MET A 333 15.92 -2.70 -12.07
CA MET A 333 15.57 -1.73 -11.03
C MET A 333 16.45 -1.94 -9.80
N HIS A 334 16.97 -0.86 -9.24
CA HIS A 334 17.81 -0.84 -8.05
C HIS A 334 17.12 -0.03 -6.94
N TRP A 335 16.73 -0.70 -5.86
CA TRP A 335 16.09 -0.06 -4.71
C TRP A 335 17.10 0.16 -3.58
N ASN A 336 17.36 1.41 -3.23
CA ASN A 336 18.35 1.85 -2.23
C ASN A 336 17.72 2.61 -1.06
N SER A 337 16.39 2.62 -0.96
CA SER A 337 15.65 3.37 0.06
C SER A 337 15.23 2.44 1.20
N TYR A 338 16.07 2.35 2.23
CA TYR A 338 15.87 1.52 3.42
C TYR A 338 15.91 2.37 4.70
N ASN A 339 15.29 1.91 5.79
CA ASN A 339 15.45 2.41 7.16
C ASN A 339 14.96 1.36 8.18
N LYS A 340 15.03 1.64 9.50
CA LYS A 340 14.60 0.70 10.57
C LYS A 340 13.15 0.19 10.47
N TYR A 341 12.24 0.97 9.87
CA TYR A 341 10.84 0.58 9.60
C TYR A 341 10.59 0.19 8.13
N ALA A 342 11.59 0.39 7.27
CA ALA A 342 11.64 0.01 5.86
C ALA A 342 12.82 -0.93 5.54
N PRO A 343 13.03 -2.05 6.25
CA PRO A 343 14.17 -2.95 6.01
C PRO A 343 14.03 -3.78 4.71
N MET A 344 12.84 -3.76 4.10
CA MET A 344 12.57 -4.40 2.81
C MET A 344 11.45 -3.69 2.06
N LEU A 345 11.49 -3.71 0.73
CA LEU A 345 10.33 -3.40 -0.11
C LEU A 345 9.79 -4.70 -0.71
N ARG A 346 8.56 -5.06 -0.34
CA ARG A 346 7.88 -6.23 -0.89
C ARG A 346 7.10 -5.87 -2.15
N SER A 347 7.53 -6.41 -3.28
CA SER A 347 6.95 -6.13 -4.59
C SER A 347 6.11 -7.29 -5.12
N THR A 348 4.99 -6.98 -5.76
CA THR A 348 4.28 -7.90 -6.65
C THR A 348 4.59 -7.51 -8.09
N VAL A 349 5.13 -8.43 -8.88
CA VAL A 349 5.47 -8.21 -10.29
C VAL A 349 4.34 -8.74 -11.17
N LEU A 350 3.89 -7.93 -12.13
CA LEU A 350 2.76 -8.22 -12.99
C LEU A 350 3.14 -8.01 -14.46
N VAL A 351 3.19 -9.09 -15.24
CA VAL A 351 3.74 -9.10 -16.62
C VAL A 351 2.65 -9.46 -17.62
N GLY A 352 2.05 -8.46 -18.26
CA GLY A 352 0.98 -8.67 -19.25
C GLY A 352 -0.16 -9.56 -18.73
N LYS A 353 -0.35 -10.74 -19.33
CA LYS A 353 -1.38 -11.73 -18.93
C LYS A 353 -0.82 -12.92 -18.12
N GLN A 354 0.42 -12.85 -17.65
CA GLN A 354 1.03 -13.90 -16.84
C GLN A 354 0.55 -13.86 -15.38
N THR A 355 0.68 -14.98 -14.68
CA THR A 355 0.46 -15.07 -13.23
C THR A 355 1.44 -14.14 -12.49
N PRO A 356 0.97 -13.25 -11.61
CA PRO A 356 1.86 -12.42 -10.81
C PRO A 356 2.74 -13.22 -9.86
N PHE A 357 3.93 -12.70 -9.56
CA PHE A 357 4.87 -13.29 -8.61
C PHE A 357 5.43 -12.25 -7.64
N GLY A 358 5.96 -12.69 -6.50
CA GLY A 358 6.56 -11.82 -5.50
C GLY A 358 8.05 -11.61 -5.73
N HIS A 359 8.54 -10.41 -5.44
CA HIS A 359 9.95 -10.07 -5.31
C HIS A 359 10.17 -9.28 -4.00
N PHE A 360 11.37 -9.36 -3.44
CA PHE A 360 11.73 -8.64 -2.22
C PHE A 360 13.05 -7.92 -2.46
N PHE A 361 13.02 -6.58 -2.38
CA PHE A 361 14.24 -5.79 -2.29
C PHE A 361 14.68 -5.73 -0.83
N VAL A 362 15.93 -6.08 -0.57
CA VAL A 362 16.62 -6.00 0.73
C VAL A 362 18.03 -5.47 0.49
N GLU A 363 18.70 -4.91 1.50
CA GLU A 363 20.04 -4.30 1.34
C GLU A 363 21.08 -5.25 0.70
N ASP A 364 21.05 -6.54 1.03
CA ASP A 364 21.94 -7.57 0.46
C ASP A 364 21.53 -8.04 -0.96
N ALA A 365 20.32 -7.73 -1.40
CA ALA A 365 19.79 -8.06 -2.73
C ALA A 365 18.86 -6.93 -3.24
N PRO A 366 19.42 -5.74 -3.56
CA PRO A 366 18.64 -4.55 -3.86
C PRO A 366 18.23 -4.44 -5.34
N ILE A 367 18.51 -5.46 -6.16
CA ILE A 367 18.36 -5.44 -7.62
C ILE A 367 17.27 -6.42 -8.08
N PHE A 368 16.38 -5.91 -8.93
CA PHE A 368 15.42 -6.70 -9.70
C PHE A 368 15.76 -6.60 -11.20
N GLU A 369 15.88 -7.73 -11.89
CA GLU A 369 16.11 -7.81 -13.34
C GLU A 369 15.05 -8.69 -14.00
N PHE A 370 14.53 -8.28 -15.16
CA PHE A 370 13.52 -9.03 -15.90
C PHE A 370 13.60 -8.81 -17.40
N GLN A 371 13.50 -9.90 -18.17
CA GLN A 371 13.39 -9.88 -19.63
C GLN A 371 11.93 -10.10 -20.04
N LEU A 372 11.33 -9.17 -20.77
CA LEU A 372 9.97 -9.28 -21.26
C LEU A 372 9.88 -10.28 -22.43
N PRO A 373 8.77 -11.03 -22.55
CA PRO A 373 8.49 -11.83 -23.74
C PRO A 373 8.30 -10.93 -24.95
N LYS A 374 8.90 -11.27 -26.09
CA LYS A 374 8.72 -10.54 -27.35
C LYS A 374 7.26 -10.59 -27.80
N SER A 375 6.61 -9.44 -27.87
CA SER A 375 5.25 -9.33 -28.41
C SER A 375 5.25 -9.37 -29.93
N LYS A 376 4.26 -10.05 -30.52
CA LYS A 376 4.05 -10.07 -31.97
C LYS A 376 3.19 -8.88 -32.39
N ASN A 377 3.78 -7.96 -33.14
CA ASN A 377 3.03 -6.89 -33.82
C ASN A 377 2.18 -7.46 -34.97
N GLU A 378 0.98 -7.95 -34.66
CA GLU A 378 0.03 -8.46 -35.65
C GLU A 378 -0.60 -7.33 -36.48
N ARG A 379 -0.08 -7.13 -37.70
CA ARG A 379 -0.70 -6.19 -38.65
C ARG A 379 -2.03 -6.75 -39.17
N ARG A 380 -3.14 -6.28 -38.60
CA ARG A 380 -4.50 -6.61 -39.03
C ARG A 380 -4.75 -6.20 -40.49
N ALA A 381 -5.40 -7.07 -41.26
CA ALA A 381 -5.76 -6.81 -42.67
C ALA A 381 -6.66 -5.55 -42.82
N PRO A 382 -6.58 -4.80 -43.94
CA PRO A 382 -7.45 -3.65 -44.19
C PRO A 382 -8.94 -4.05 -44.24
N VAL A 383 -9.83 -3.12 -43.84
CA VAL A 383 -11.29 -3.32 -43.94
C VAL A 383 -11.70 -3.24 -45.42
N ARG A 384 -12.19 -4.35 -45.99
CA ARG A 384 -12.52 -4.50 -47.42
C ARG A 384 -13.97 -4.95 -47.72
N ILE A 385 -14.80 -5.05 -46.69
CA ILE A 385 -16.17 -5.58 -46.76
C ILE A 385 -17.01 -4.73 -47.73
N ALA A 386 -17.76 -5.38 -48.64
CA ALA A 386 -18.67 -4.79 -49.64
C ALA A 386 -18.07 -3.73 -50.61
N ILE A 387 -16.74 -3.54 -50.65
CA ILE A 387 -16.11 -2.50 -51.49
C ILE A 387 -16.23 -2.79 -52.99
N LYS A 388 -16.14 -4.06 -53.39
CA LYS A 388 -16.19 -4.45 -54.81
C LYS A 388 -17.60 -4.26 -55.39
N ASP A 389 -18.61 -4.55 -54.57
CA ASP A 389 -20.01 -4.60 -55.00
C ASP A 389 -20.66 -3.20 -55.04
N ARG A 390 -19.98 -2.19 -54.46
CA ARG A 390 -20.41 -0.77 -54.37
C ARG A 390 -21.81 -0.56 -53.78
N LYS A 391 -22.37 -1.56 -53.11
CA LYS A 391 -23.66 -1.52 -52.41
C LYS A 391 -23.45 -2.10 -51.03
N VAL A 392 -23.69 -1.29 -50.01
CA VAL A 392 -23.64 -1.69 -48.61
C VAL A 392 -25.08 -1.98 -48.16
N ASN A 393 -25.38 -3.22 -47.78
CA ASN A 393 -26.63 -3.55 -47.08
C ASN A 393 -26.46 -3.36 -45.56
N SER A 394 -27.53 -3.45 -44.77
CA SER A 394 -27.48 -3.22 -43.31
C SER A 394 -26.52 -4.16 -42.56
N SER A 395 -26.38 -5.42 -43.02
CA SER A 395 -25.42 -6.38 -42.46
C SER A 395 -23.97 -6.02 -42.84
N ASP A 396 -23.75 -5.50 -44.04
CA ASP A 396 -22.44 -4.96 -44.43
C ASP A 396 -22.08 -3.72 -43.63
N ALA A 397 -23.02 -2.78 -43.46
CA ALA A 397 -22.84 -1.56 -42.68
C ALA A 397 -22.41 -1.88 -41.24
N LEU A 398 -23.13 -2.80 -40.58
CA LEU A 398 -22.79 -3.27 -39.23
C LEU A 398 -21.38 -3.89 -39.18
N ARG A 399 -21.06 -4.81 -40.10
CA ARG A 399 -19.74 -5.47 -40.14
C ARG A 399 -18.60 -4.51 -40.47
N ILE A 400 -18.84 -3.49 -41.29
CA ILE A 400 -17.88 -2.42 -41.58
C ILE A 400 -17.67 -1.56 -40.33
N ALA A 401 -18.76 -1.15 -39.66
CA ALA A 401 -18.70 -0.37 -38.44
C ALA A 401 -17.95 -1.12 -37.32
N ASP A 402 -18.30 -2.37 -37.04
CA ASP A 402 -17.60 -3.23 -36.07
C ASP A 402 -16.09 -3.30 -36.38
N ALA A 403 -15.72 -3.64 -37.62
CA ALA A 403 -14.31 -3.79 -38.01
C ALA A 403 -13.52 -2.48 -37.95
N VAL A 404 -14.16 -1.32 -38.15
CA VAL A 404 -13.52 -0.01 -37.99
C VAL A 404 -13.41 0.35 -36.51
N ILE A 405 -14.51 0.28 -35.74
CA ILE A 405 -14.53 0.61 -34.31
C ILE A 405 -13.55 -0.27 -33.53
N GLU A 406 -13.50 -1.58 -33.80
CA GLU A 406 -12.54 -2.47 -33.17
C GLU A 406 -11.10 -2.07 -33.50
N ARG A 407 -10.78 -1.74 -34.76
CA ARG A 407 -9.44 -1.28 -35.17
C ARG A 407 -9.10 0.12 -34.62
N VAL A 408 -10.07 0.99 -34.39
CA VAL A 408 -9.88 2.30 -33.76
C VAL A 408 -9.54 2.13 -32.28
N TYR A 409 -10.40 1.44 -31.51
CA TYR A 409 -10.24 1.31 -30.06
C TYR A 409 -9.12 0.35 -29.66
N THR A 410 -8.91 -0.79 -30.33
CA THR A 410 -7.79 -1.70 -29.98
C THR A 410 -6.41 -1.13 -30.28
N SER A 411 -6.31 0.02 -30.98
CA SER A 411 -5.04 0.72 -31.15
C SER A 411 -4.41 1.13 -29.81
N VAL A 412 -5.22 1.35 -28.76
CA VAL A 412 -4.67 1.70 -27.44
C VAL A 412 -3.91 0.55 -26.78
N ASN A 413 -4.14 -0.71 -27.21
CA ASN A 413 -3.39 -1.86 -26.71
C ASN A 413 -1.98 -1.96 -27.32
N GLN A 414 -1.70 -1.27 -28.43
CA GLN A 414 -0.42 -1.36 -29.13
C GLN A 414 0.73 -0.80 -28.27
N GLU A 415 1.72 -1.64 -27.98
CA GLU A 415 2.78 -1.32 -27.02
C GLU A 415 3.72 -0.22 -27.54
N ASP A 416 4.14 -0.35 -28.81
CA ASP A 416 4.93 0.66 -29.53
C ASP A 416 4.03 1.83 -30.02
N PRO A 417 4.31 3.10 -29.64
CA PRO A 417 3.63 4.27 -30.16
C PRO A 417 3.65 4.37 -31.70
N ARG A 418 4.73 3.92 -32.35
CA ARG A 418 4.84 3.89 -33.82
C ARG A 418 3.92 2.82 -34.41
N ALA A 419 3.69 1.68 -33.75
CA ALA A 419 2.74 0.66 -34.15
C ALA A 419 1.29 1.13 -33.98
N ARG A 420 0.98 1.80 -32.86
CA ARG A 420 -0.30 2.50 -32.64
C ARG A 420 -0.58 3.53 -33.75
N TYR A 421 0.38 4.40 -34.03
CA TYR A 421 0.27 5.41 -35.08
C TYR A 421 0.07 4.76 -36.46
N ARG A 422 0.84 3.71 -36.79
CA ARG A 422 0.67 2.94 -38.05
C ARG A 422 -0.72 2.31 -38.17
N GLN A 423 -1.27 1.74 -37.09
CA GLN A 423 -2.63 1.17 -37.08
C GLN A 423 -3.69 2.24 -37.36
N LEU A 424 -3.58 3.43 -36.76
CA LEU A 424 -4.50 4.55 -37.01
C LEU A 424 -4.29 5.16 -38.40
N ALA A 425 -3.06 5.29 -38.89
CA ALA A 425 -2.77 5.77 -40.24
C ALA A 425 -3.29 4.82 -41.34
N ASP A 426 -3.29 3.50 -41.10
CA ASP A 426 -3.90 2.51 -42.02
C ASP A 426 -5.44 2.60 -42.07
N LEU A 427 -6.08 3.43 -41.22
CA LEU A 427 -7.51 3.69 -41.20
C LEU A 427 -7.91 5.03 -41.81
N VAL A 428 -7.02 6.01 -42.02
CA VAL A 428 -7.43 7.41 -42.28
C VAL A 428 -6.87 7.93 -43.61
N MET A 429 -7.58 8.87 -44.28
CA MET A 429 -7.11 9.52 -45.51
C MET A 429 -6.72 11.00 -45.34
N VAL A 430 -7.63 11.83 -44.82
CA VAL A 430 -7.50 13.30 -44.78
C VAL A 430 -7.35 13.83 -43.35
N PHE A 431 -8.00 13.17 -42.40
CA PHE A 431 -7.95 13.51 -40.98
C PHE A 431 -6.58 13.13 -40.37
N SER A 432 -6.10 13.86 -39.35
CA SER A 432 -4.81 13.54 -38.74
C SER A 432 -4.93 12.37 -37.77
N SER A 433 -4.16 11.30 -37.95
CA SER A 433 -4.11 10.17 -37.00
C SER A 433 -3.78 10.63 -35.57
N SER A 434 -3.03 11.73 -35.42
CA SER A 434 -2.75 12.38 -34.13
C SER A 434 -3.98 12.97 -33.44
N SER A 435 -4.96 13.53 -34.17
CA SER A 435 -6.19 14.05 -33.55
C SER A 435 -7.15 12.94 -33.09
N LEU A 436 -7.18 11.81 -33.81
CA LEU A 436 -7.95 10.62 -33.40
C LEU A 436 -7.31 10.00 -32.17
N PHE A 437 -5.98 9.88 -32.18
CA PHE A 437 -5.19 9.45 -31.04
C PHE A 437 -5.49 10.31 -29.78
N MET A 438 -5.39 11.64 -29.87
CA MET A 438 -5.64 12.52 -28.71
C MET A 438 -7.09 12.43 -28.22
N HIS A 439 -8.06 12.27 -29.14
CA HIS A 439 -9.45 12.04 -28.76
C HIS A 439 -9.63 10.71 -28.02
N LEU A 440 -9.05 9.62 -28.54
CA LEU A 440 -9.12 8.29 -27.92
C LEU A 440 -8.46 8.25 -26.54
N GLU A 441 -7.27 8.84 -26.39
CA GLU A 441 -6.65 8.94 -25.07
C GLU A 441 -7.54 9.75 -24.13
N LYS A 442 -8.10 10.89 -24.55
CA LYS A 442 -9.03 11.67 -23.72
C LYS A 442 -10.30 10.89 -23.32
N SER A 443 -10.89 10.10 -24.22
CA SER A 443 -12.14 9.38 -23.96
C SER A 443 -11.96 8.09 -23.14
N LEU A 444 -10.79 7.45 -23.24
CA LEU A 444 -10.46 6.20 -22.55
C LEU A 444 -9.62 6.39 -21.28
N LYS A 445 -9.09 7.59 -21.03
CA LYS A 445 -8.36 7.91 -19.79
C LYS A 445 -9.30 7.86 -18.59
N MET A 446 -9.02 6.94 -17.66
CA MET A 446 -9.77 6.85 -16.41
C MET A 446 -9.21 7.85 -15.40
N ALA A 447 -9.74 9.08 -15.42
CA ALA A 447 -9.33 10.16 -14.52
C ALA A 447 -9.44 9.76 -13.02
N GLU A 448 -10.49 9.00 -12.67
CA GLU A 448 -10.72 8.42 -11.34
C GLU A 448 -9.60 7.45 -10.88
N GLN A 449 -8.73 6.99 -11.78
CA GLN A 449 -7.70 5.97 -11.53
C GLN A 449 -6.31 6.41 -12.02
N GLY A 450 -5.98 7.68 -11.78
CA GLY A 450 -4.66 8.25 -12.05
C GLY A 450 -4.30 8.41 -13.51
N GLY A 451 -5.30 8.51 -14.37
CA GLY A 451 -5.06 8.76 -15.79
C GLY A 451 -4.45 7.58 -16.54
N SER A 452 -4.47 6.39 -15.94
CA SER A 452 -4.13 5.14 -16.61
C SER A 452 -4.99 4.95 -17.86
N ILE A 453 -4.38 4.50 -18.96
CA ILE A 453 -5.08 4.21 -20.21
C ILE A 453 -5.67 2.80 -20.12
N MET A 454 -6.96 2.68 -20.39
CA MET A 454 -7.69 1.41 -20.40
C MET A 454 -7.17 0.46 -21.49
N SER A 455 -6.94 -0.81 -21.14
CA SER A 455 -6.75 -1.88 -22.11
C SER A 455 -8.11 -2.35 -22.63
N VAL A 456 -8.32 -2.33 -23.94
CA VAL A 456 -9.60 -2.69 -24.58
C VAL A 456 -9.65 -4.20 -24.81
N HIS A 457 -10.65 -4.87 -24.26
CA HIS A 457 -10.86 -6.32 -24.43
C HIS A 457 -11.77 -6.64 -25.60
N SER A 458 -12.83 -5.86 -25.78
CA SER A 458 -13.77 -6.02 -26.89
C SER A 458 -14.50 -4.72 -27.21
N THR A 459 -14.95 -4.62 -28.45
CA THR A 459 -15.92 -3.62 -28.91
C THR A 459 -17.09 -4.33 -29.57
N LYS A 460 -18.28 -3.71 -29.52
CA LYS A 460 -19.45 -4.20 -30.25
C LYS A 460 -20.33 -3.03 -30.67
N VAL A 461 -20.57 -2.88 -31.96
CA VAL A 461 -21.58 -1.96 -32.47
C VAL A 461 -22.96 -2.56 -32.20
N THR A 462 -23.85 -1.77 -31.60
CA THR A 462 -25.18 -2.20 -31.15
C THR A 462 -26.30 -1.69 -32.06
N ASP A 463 -26.10 -0.55 -32.72
CA ASP A 463 -27.01 0.01 -33.72
C ASP A 463 -26.23 0.77 -34.80
N VAL A 464 -26.71 0.73 -36.05
CA VAL A 464 -26.15 1.46 -37.20
C VAL A 464 -27.25 1.95 -38.12
N ASN A 465 -27.38 3.27 -38.22
CA ASN A 465 -28.12 3.93 -39.29
C ASN A 465 -27.13 4.46 -40.33
N TYR A 466 -27.30 4.09 -41.60
CA TYR A 466 -26.32 4.39 -42.64
C TYR A 466 -26.96 4.97 -43.90
N GLN A 467 -26.23 5.86 -44.58
CA GLN A 467 -26.62 6.50 -45.83
C GLN A 467 -25.42 6.65 -46.77
N HIS A 468 -25.67 6.62 -48.08
CA HIS A 468 -24.65 6.89 -49.09
C HIS A 468 -24.77 8.34 -49.60
N THR A 469 -23.70 9.10 -49.46
CA THR A 469 -23.59 10.49 -49.93
C THR A 469 -22.47 10.57 -50.95
N GLY A 470 -22.81 10.40 -52.24
CA GLY A 470 -21.82 10.26 -53.30
C GLY A 470 -20.96 9.00 -53.12
N ASN A 471 -19.64 9.18 -52.99
CA ASN A 471 -18.70 8.07 -52.72
C ASN A 471 -18.58 7.73 -51.22
N GLN A 472 -19.17 8.54 -50.33
CA GLN A 472 -19.05 8.36 -48.89
C GLN A 472 -20.16 7.47 -48.32
N LEU A 473 -19.81 6.67 -47.31
CA LEU A 473 -20.71 5.96 -46.43
C LEU A 473 -20.75 6.72 -45.10
N VAL A 474 -21.87 7.39 -44.84
CA VAL A 474 -22.12 8.12 -43.59
C VAL A 474 -22.90 7.21 -42.66
N MET A 475 -22.43 7.04 -41.42
CA MET A 475 -23.07 6.23 -40.40
C MET A 475 -23.25 7.04 -39.12
N GLU A 476 -24.44 6.95 -38.52
CA GLU A 476 -24.69 7.25 -37.11
C GLU A 476 -24.82 5.90 -36.38
N LEU A 477 -24.07 5.71 -35.30
CA LEU A 477 -23.89 4.41 -34.68
C LEU A 477 -23.86 4.51 -33.15
N SER A 478 -24.35 3.44 -32.51
CA SER A 478 -24.17 3.18 -31.09
C SER A 478 -23.22 1.99 -30.92
N TRP A 479 -22.28 2.07 -29.98
CA TRP A 479 -21.35 0.96 -29.71
C TRP A 479 -20.96 0.86 -28.23
N GLU A 480 -20.64 -0.36 -27.81
CA GLU A 480 -20.06 -0.65 -26.50
C GLU A 480 -18.56 -0.92 -26.63
N VAL A 481 -17.79 -0.46 -25.63
CA VAL A 481 -16.38 -0.79 -25.42
C VAL A 481 -16.26 -1.41 -24.04
N VAL A 482 -15.69 -2.61 -23.96
CA VAL A 482 -15.33 -3.25 -22.69
C VAL A 482 -13.81 -3.24 -22.57
N GLY A 483 -13.31 -2.76 -21.44
CA GLY A 483 -11.88 -2.75 -21.15
C GLY A 483 -11.61 -2.80 -19.65
N SER A 484 -10.33 -2.81 -19.29
CA SER A 484 -9.91 -2.70 -17.90
C SER A 484 -8.72 -1.78 -17.71
N VAL A 485 -8.69 -1.15 -16.54
CA VAL A 485 -7.48 -0.56 -15.96
C VAL A 485 -7.01 -1.48 -14.84
N GLU A 486 -5.70 -1.52 -14.65
CA GLU A 486 -5.07 -2.26 -13.55
C GLU A 486 -4.34 -1.23 -12.68
N HIS A 487 -4.45 -1.33 -11.36
CA HIS A 487 -3.68 -0.54 -10.39
C HIS A 487 -3.82 -1.20 -9.00
N TRP A 488 -2.88 -0.94 -8.10
CA TRP A 488 -2.78 -1.53 -6.76
C TRP A 488 -3.06 -3.05 -6.73
N GLY A 489 -2.59 -3.83 -7.71
CA GLY A 489 -2.85 -5.28 -7.83
C GLY A 489 -4.30 -5.67 -8.19
N HIS A 490 -5.20 -4.71 -8.38
CA HIS A 490 -6.57 -4.89 -8.85
C HIS A 490 -6.69 -4.79 -10.38
N ILE A 491 -7.78 -5.35 -10.90
CA ILE A 491 -8.30 -5.15 -12.25
C ILE A 491 -9.70 -4.53 -12.12
N HIS A 492 -9.84 -3.32 -12.66
CA HIS A 492 -11.09 -2.59 -12.75
C HIS A 492 -11.62 -2.72 -14.17
N THR A 493 -12.62 -3.56 -14.37
CA THR A 493 -13.28 -3.76 -15.67
C THR A 493 -14.45 -2.79 -15.79
N ARG A 494 -14.50 -2.02 -16.87
CA ARG A 494 -15.60 -1.10 -17.18
C ARG A 494 -16.19 -1.42 -18.56
N ARG A 495 -17.47 -1.10 -18.73
CA ARG A 495 -18.12 -0.98 -20.03
C ARG A 495 -18.49 0.48 -20.23
N ASP A 496 -18.21 1.00 -21.41
CA ASP A 496 -18.67 2.31 -21.85
C ASP A 496 -19.55 2.13 -23.09
N SER A 497 -20.71 2.78 -23.10
CA SER A 497 -21.54 2.92 -24.29
C SER A 497 -21.30 4.29 -24.91
N PHE A 498 -21.15 4.33 -26.23
CA PHE A 498 -20.92 5.54 -27.00
C PHE A 498 -21.99 5.70 -28.08
N GLN A 499 -22.28 6.95 -28.41
CA GLN A 499 -23.01 7.33 -29.63
C GLN A 499 -22.17 8.32 -30.43
N GLY A 500 -22.27 8.28 -31.75
CA GLY A 500 -21.50 9.17 -32.61
C GLY A 500 -21.61 8.85 -34.09
N SER A 501 -20.87 9.62 -34.88
CA SER A 501 -20.85 9.50 -36.34
C SER A 501 -19.52 9.02 -36.89
N LEU A 502 -19.59 8.28 -37.99
CA LEU A 502 -18.45 7.74 -38.73
C LEU A 502 -18.71 7.93 -40.23
N THR A 503 -17.86 8.71 -40.89
CA THR A 503 -17.88 8.86 -42.35
C THR A 503 -16.70 8.11 -42.95
N LEU A 504 -16.99 7.16 -43.83
CA LEU A 504 -16.00 6.36 -44.56
C LEU A 504 -16.02 6.67 -46.06
N GLU A 505 -14.89 6.46 -46.71
CA GLU A 505 -14.76 6.50 -48.18
C GLU A 505 -13.95 5.29 -48.68
N PRO A 506 -14.23 4.71 -49.86
CA PRO A 506 -13.39 3.67 -50.44
C PRO A 506 -12.14 4.28 -51.11
N ASN A 507 -10.96 3.87 -50.64
CA ASN A 507 -9.66 4.30 -51.16
C ASN A 507 -8.77 3.09 -51.45
N ARG A 508 -8.24 2.97 -52.69
CA ARG A 508 -7.34 1.87 -53.12
C ARG A 508 -7.84 0.47 -52.70
N GLY A 509 -9.15 0.25 -52.76
CA GLY A 509 -9.78 -1.03 -52.41
C GLY A 509 -9.85 -1.34 -50.90
N ARG A 510 -9.80 -0.32 -50.02
CA ARG A 510 -10.07 -0.41 -48.57
C ARG A 510 -10.95 0.75 -48.11
N TRP A 511 -11.70 0.57 -47.02
CA TRP A 511 -12.41 1.67 -46.36
C TRP A 511 -11.42 2.51 -45.56
N VAL A 512 -11.58 3.83 -45.60
CA VAL A 512 -10.83 4.79 -44.80
C VAL A 512 -11.76 5.83 -44.18
N ILE A 513 -11.46 6.22 -42.95
CA ILE A 513 -12.12 7.24 -42.16
C ILE A 513 -11.83 8.61 -42.77
N VAL A 514 -12.91 9.34 -43.07
CA VAL A 514 -12.91 10.77 -43.42
C VAL A 514 -13.21 11.59 -42.16
N SER A 515 -14.17 11.14 -41.35
CA SER A 515 -14.52 11.76 -40.06
C SER A 515 -14.94 10.68 -39.05
N PHE A 516 -14.60 10.88 -37.79
CA PHE A 516 -15.05 10.07 -36.66
C PHE A 516 -15.29 10.98 -35.45
N GLY A 517 -16.52 11.00 -34.95
CA GLY A 517 -16.95 11.88 -33.86
C GLY A 517 -17.81 11.14 -32.84
N PRO A 518 -17.22 10.58 -31.77
CA PRO A 518 -17.94 10.26 -30.55
C PRO A 518 -18.57 11.53 -30.00
N LYS A 519 -19.87 11.48 -29.69
CA LYS A 519 -20.66 12.58 -29.14
C LYS A 519 -20.91 12.34 -27.65
N ASP A 520 -21.54 11.21 -27.33
CA ASP A 520 -21.94 10.85 -25.98
C ASP A 520 -21.15 9.63 -25.45
N GLN A 521 -20.84 9.63 -24.15
CA GLN A 521 -20.23 8.51 -23.43
C GLN A 521 -21.04 8.25 -22.15
N VAL A 522 -21.71 7.10 -22.09
CA VAL A 522 -22.36 6.59 -20.88
C VAL A 522 -21.46 5.53 -20.25
N ARG A 523 -20.93 5.82 -19.06
CA ARG A 523 -20.09 4.88 -18.29
C ARG A 523 -20.97 3.96 -17.45
N HIS A 524 -20.74 2.66 -17.53
CA HIS A 524 -21.42 1.68 -16.69
C HIS A 524 -20.61 1.37 -15.42
N PRO A 525 -21.23 0.79 -14.38
CA PRO A 525 -20.54 0.46 -13.12
C PRO A 525 -19.26 -0.37 -13.31
N ILE A 526 -18.21 0.02 -12.60
CA ILE A 526 -16.91 -0.67 -12.60
C ILE A 526 -17.03 -1.95 -11.79
N LYS A 527 -16.54 -3.07 -12.35
CA LYS A 527 -16.33 -4.32 -11.62
C LYS A 527 -14.87 -4.43 -11.20
N THR A 528 -14.61 -4.37 -9.91
CA THR A 528 -13.28 -4.57 -9.30
C THR A 528 -13.08 -6.05 -8.99
N ARG A 529 -11.90 -6.58 -9.30
CA ARG A 529 -11.42 -7.88 -8.81
C ARG A 529 -9.91 -7.83 -8.59
N VAL A 530 -9.38 -8.71 -7.75
CA VAL A 530 -7.93 -8.86 -7.58
C VAL A 530 -7.34 -9.60 -8.79
N ARG A 531 -6.06 -9.36 -9.10
CA ARG A 531 -5.30 -10.01 -10.19
C ARG A 531 -4.72 -11.39 -9.80
N TYR A 532 -5.53 -12.24 -9.18
CA TYR A 532 -5.19 -13.63 -8.87
C TYR A 532 -6.18 -14.60 -9.55
#